data_AF-A0A538G3Y7-F1
#
_entry.id   AF-A0A538G3Y7-F1
#
_cell.length_a   1.000
_cell.length_b   1.000
_cell.length_c   1.000
_cell.angle_alpha   90.00
_cell.angle_beta   90.00
_cell.angle_gamma   90.00
#
_symmetry.space_group_name_H-M   'P 1'
#
loop_
_entity.id
_entity.type
_entity.pdbx_description
1 polymer ?
#
loop_
_entity_poly.entity_id
_entity_poly.type
_entity_poly.pdbx_seq_one_letter_code
_entity_poly.pdbx_strand_id
1 'polypeptide(L)'
;MWLPRRVLVPLLAALGAVLAWTGAGTASQPLYDANVQFASLKVNGKGEALVTYRRNNGRLRHVLVWGALNAREPTEGVAQVRFKFDYAGGWGKYRKARYWKRFRNRCAAYDGTRLALLVAACKAPDGTYWAVQAWQRRLPNLGFDPWLSQQTNVELHVSHWSGELPELAAYAHWTYNDEWQGIFGRLTYLGKAVYGFGATTKGAPKDGYGRNVYVDTLNSVYGQGWKREAGILTHKGTGTFCHSFVPQHPFPGYPSQQLRPPAPGERYRVTVSGPGVMPVLQVEVPGLTAADRSHDNDLSTTFDRVMAGDHACAAER
;
A
#
# COMPACT_ATOMS: atom_id res chain seq x y z
N MET A 1 78.95 -5.93 10.75
CA MET A 1 78.53 -4.53 11.01
C MET A 1 77.97 -3.97 9.71
N TRP A 2 76.79 -3.33 9.78
CA TRP A 2 76.11 -2.54 8.74
C TRP A 2 75.33 -3.26 7.62
N LEU A 3 74.00 -3.13 7.70
CA LEU A 3 72.97 -3.24 6.64
C LEU A 3 73.24 -2.24 5.51
N PRO A 4 72.80 -2.47 4.24
CA PRO A 4 71.38 -2.29 3.82
C PRO A 4 70.95 -3.25 2.68
N ARG A 5 69.67 -3.46 2.36
CA ARG A 5 68.75 -2.53 1.67
C ARG A 5 67.34 -3.13 1.72
N ARG A 6 66.37 -2.31 2.15
CA ARG A 6 64.95 -2.62 2.20
C ARG A 6 64.36 -2.65 0.78
N VAL A 7 63.70 -3.74 0.42
CA VAL A 7 62.76 -3.79 -0.72
C VAL A 7 61.35 -3.78 -0.13
N LEU A 8 60.63 -2.70 -0.40
CA LEU A 8 59.21 -2.52 -0.06
C LEU A 8 58.37 -3.28 -1.09
N VAL A 9 57.63 -4.30 -0.65
CA VAL A 9 56.53 -4.91 -1.40
C VAL A 9 55.23 -4.34 -0.83
N PRO A 10 54.36 -3.69 -1.63
CA PRO A 10 53.08 -3.22 -1.11
C PRO A 10 52.08 -4.39 -1.06
N LEU A 11 51.58 -4.68 0.15
CA LEU A 11 50.43 -5.55 0.37
C LEU A 11 49.16 -4.86 -0.14
N LEU A 12 48.54 -5.40 -1.19
CA LEU A 12 47.19 -5.05 -1.62
C LEU A 12 46.18 -5.65 -0.64
N ALA A 13 45.68 -4.84 0.29
CA ALA A 13 44.53 -5.17 1.13
C ALA A 13 43.24 -4.97 0.31
N ALA A 14 42.67 -6.07 -0.20
CA ALA A 14 41.35 -6.06 -0.80
C ALA A 14 40.28 -5.87 0.30
N LEU A 15 39.82 -4.63 0.49
CA LEU A 15 38.61 -4.37 1.27
C LEU A 15 37.40 -4.90 0.50
N GLY A 16 36.83 -6.01 1.00
CA GLY A 16 35.53 -6.49 0.57
C GLY A 16 34.45 -5.47 0.94
N ALA A 17 33.89 -4.80 -0.07
CA ALA A 17 32.70 -3.98 0.08
C ALA A 17 31.51 -4.91 0.37
N VAL A 18 31.13 -5.03 1.65
CA VAL A 18 29.86 -5.58 2.07
C VAL A 18 28.77 -4.64 1.56
N LEU A 19 28.18 -4.96 0.42
CA LEU A 19 26.94 -4.35 -0.05
C LEU A 19 25.83 -4.73 0.94
N ALA A 20 25.63 -3.88 1.95
CA ALA A 20 24.45 -3.95 2.81
C ALA A 20 23.23 -3.70 1.92
N TRP A 21 22.50 -4.78 1.61
CA TRP A 21 21.18 -4.68 1.02
C TRP A 21 20.26 -3.98 2.04
N THR A 22 20.08 -2.67 1.90
CA THR A 22 19.00 -1.96 2.58
C THR A 22 17.70 -2.47 1.95
N GLY A 23 17.12 -3.52 2.55
CA GLY A 23 15.81 -4.02 2.14
C GLY A 23 14.82 -2.86 2.17
N ALA A 24 14.16 -2.59 1.03
CA ALA A 24 13.07 -1.64 0.99
C ALA A 24 12.04 -2.03 2.06
N GLY A 25 11.74 -1.14 3.00
CA GLY A 25 10.68 -1.34 3.98
C GLY A 25 9.37 -1.58 3.24
N THR A 26 8.82 -2.79 3.38
CA THR A 26 7.50 -3.09 2.81
C THR A 26 6.45 -2.45 3.71
N ALA A 27 5.94 -1.31 3.27
CA ALA A 27 4.82 -0.60 3.86
C ALA A 27 3.56 -1.46 4.01
N SER A 28 3.26 -2.30 3.02
CA SER A 28 2.15 -3.24 3.04
C SER A 28 2.64 -4.66 3.36
N GLN A 29 1.79 -5.48 3.98
CA GLN A 29 2.11 -6.89 4.29
C GLN A 29 1.26 -7.87 3.48
N PRO A 30 1.37 -7.88 2.15
CA PRO A 30 0.76 -8.93 1.35
C PRO A 30 1.42 -10.28 1.67
N LEU A 31 0.65 -11.35 1.53
CA LEU A 31 1.22 -12.69 1.47
C LEU A 31 2.12 -12.82 0.23
N TYR A 32 3.15 -13.64 0.35
CA TYR A 32 4.13 -13.87 -0.72
C TYR A 32 3.52 -14.43 -2.02
N ASP A 33 2.58 -15.37 -1.90
CA ASP A 33 1.90 -15.94 -3.08
C ASP A 33 0.85 -14.94 -3.60
N ALA A 34 0.76 -14.79 -4.93
CA ALA A 34 -0.22 -13.94 -5.62
C ALA A 34 -1.04 -14.76 -6.62
N ASN A 35 -2.14 -14.19 -7.11
CA ASN A 35 -3.08 -14.79 -8.08
C ASN A 35 -3.71 -16.12 -7.60
N VAL A 36 -3.81 -16.27 -6.28
CA VAL A 36 -4.30 -17.49 -5.64
C VAL A 36 -5.82 -17.62 -5.74
N GLN A 37 -6.32 -18.85 -5.62
CA GLN A 37 -7.76 -19.17 -5.69
C GLN A 37 -8.27 -19.77 -4.38
N PHE A 38 -9.59 -19.73 -4.19
CA PHE A 38 -10.28 -20.38 -3.07
C PHE A 38 -9.71 -19.97 -1.70
N ALA A 39 -9.36 -18.69 -1.57
CA ALA A 39 -8.84 -18.13 -0.34
C ALA A 39 -9.91 -18.16 0.77
N SER A 40 -9.50 -18.58 1.96
CA SER A 40 -10.37 -18.69 3.14
C SER A 40 -9.61 -18.30 4.41
N LEU A 41 -10.35 -17.87 5.41
CA LEU A 41 -9.86 -17.40 6.70
C LEU A 41 -10.48 -18.24 7.83
N LYS A 42 -9.63 -18.71 8.75
CA LYS A 42 -10.05 -19.23 10.05
C LYS A 42 -9.27 -18.50 11.14
N VAL A 43 -9.88 -18.22 12.28
CA VAL A 43 -9.19 -17.66 13.45
C VAL A 43 -9.45 -18.53 14.66
N ASN A 44 -8.44 -18.79 15.48
CA ASN A 44 -8.58 -19.59 16.69
C ASN A 44 -8.69 -18.69 17.94
N GLY A 45 -8.94 -19.30 19.11
CA GLY A 45 -9.00 -18.57 20.39
C GLY A 45 -7.65 -18.10 20.95
N LYS A 46 -6.57 -18.15 20.16
CA LYS A 46 -5.22 -17.67 20.57
C LYS A 46 -4.81 -16.38 19.85
N GLY A 47 -5.73 -15.75 19.11
CA GLY A 47 -5.39 -14.60 18.26
C GLY A 47 -4.49 -14.98 17.07
N GLU A 48 -4.67 -16.18 16.51
CA GLU A 48 -3.99 -16.61 15.29
C GLU A 48 -4.99 -16.80 14.16
N ALA A 49 -4.60 -16.44 12.96
CA ALA A 49 -5.33 -16.74 11.74
C ALA A 49 -4.64 -17.85 10.93
N LEU A 50 -5.44 -18.70 10.30
CA LEU A 50 -4.99 -19.63 9.27
C LEU A 50 -5.63 -19.21 7.95
N VAL A 51 -4.81 -18.65 7.06
CA VAL A 51 -5.21 -18.31 5.69
C VAL A 51 -4.91 -19.51 4.81
N THR A 52 -5.92 -20.05 4.13
CA THR A 52 -5.78 -21.19 3.24
C THR A 52 -6.17 -20.81 1.82
N TYR A 53 -5.35 -21.17 0.84
CA TYR A 53 -5.61 -20.89 -0.57
C TYR A 53 -4.94 -21.92 -1.48
N ARG A 54 -5.36 -21.95 -2.75
CA ARG A 54 -4.74 -22.73 -3.82
C ARG A 54 -3.81 -21.84 -4.63
N ARG A 55 -2.55 -22.22 -4.75
CA ARG A 55 -1.56 -21.53 -5.59
C ARG A 55 -1.75 -21.88 -7.07
N ASN A 56 -1.14 -21.10 -7.96
CA ASN A 56 -1.21 -21.30 -9.42
C ASN A 56 -0.74 -22.69 -9.87
N ASN A 57 0.17 -23.33 -9.11
CA ASN A 57 0.60 -24.71 -9.37
C ASN A 57 -0.40 -25.78 -8.85
N GLY A 58 -1.63 -25.39 -8.51
CA GLY A 58 -2.68 -26.26 -7.99
C GLY A 58 -2.52 -26.70 -6.54
N ARG A 59 -1.36 -26.45 -5.89
CA ARG A 59 -1.09 -26.91 -4.52
C ARG A 59 -1.75 -26.01 -3.48
N LEU A 60 -2.39 -26.63 -2.50
CA LEU A 60 -2.90 -25.92 -1.32
C LEU A 60 -1.74 -25.39 -0.47
N ARG A 61 -1.97 -24.20 0.10
CA ARG A 61 -1.10 -23.57 1.08
C ARG A 61 -1.93 -23.23 2.31
N HIS A 62 -1.34 -23.45 3.47
CA HIS A 62 -1.86 -23.01 4.76
C HIS A 62 -0.83 -22.07 5.36
N VAL A 63 -1.21 -20.82 5.57
CA VAL A 63 -0.35 -19.80 6.18
C VAL A 63 -0.91 -19.48 7.55
N LEU A 64 -0.13 -19.78 8.58
CA LEU A 64 -0.44 -19.34 9.94
C LEU A 64 0.07 -17.90 10.11
N VAL A 65 -0.79 -17.02 10.63
CA VAL A 65 -0.55 -15.58 10.77
C VAL A 65 -0.86 -15.16 12.21
N TRP A 66 0.03 -14.40 12.86
CA TRP A 66 -0.17 -13.95 14.25
C TRP A 66 0.73 -12.77 14.64
N GLY A 67 0.51 -12.25 15.85
CA GLY A 67 1.49 -11.43 16.56
C GLY A 67 1.46 -9.93 16.25
N ALA A 68 0.42 -9.45 15.59
CA ALA A 68 0.19 -8.04 15.32
C ALA A 68 -1.28 -7.70 15.42
N LEU A 69 -1.57 -6.49 15.91
CA LEU A 69 -2.90 -5.90 16.07
C LEU A 69 -2.75 -4.38 15.85
N ASN A 70 -3.67 -3.79 15.09
CA ASN A 70 -3.73 -2.35 14.83
C ASN A 70 -2.45 -1.79 14.15
N ALA A 71 -2.25 -0.48 14.28
CA ALA A 71 -1.06 0.22 13.85
C ALA A 71 -0.51 1.10 14.98
N ARG A 72 0.78 1.41 14.92
CA ARG A 72 1.41 2.49 15.68
C ARG A 72 1.29 3.80 14.92
N GLU A 73 1.12 4.89 15.67
CA GLU A 73 1.31 6.25 15.18
C GLU A 73 2.71 6.40 14.56
N PRO A 74 2.87 7.17 13.46
CA PRO A 74 4.19 7.46 12.89
C PRO A 74 5.18 7.97 13.95
N THR A 75 6.17 7.13 14.27
CA THR A 75 7.22 7.45 15.23
C THR A 75 8.57 7.11 14.62
N GLU A 76 9.41 8.11 14.43
CA GLU A 76 10.73 7.93 13.83
C GLU A 76 11.60 7.01 14.70
N GLY A 77 12.33 6.09 14.07
CA GLY A 77 13.17 5.11 14.78
C GLY A 77 12.44 3.93 15.44
N VAL A 78 11.11 3.95 15.53
CA VAL A 78 10.31 2.83 16.09
C VAL A 78 9.73 1.98 14.98
N ALA A 79 9.95 0.67 14.98
CA ALA A 79 9.36 -0.20 13.96
C ALA A 79 7.82 -0.18 13.98
N GLN A 80 7.18 -0.22 12.81
CA GLN A 80 5.73 -0.39 12.70
C GLN A 80 5.32 -1.84 13.11
N VAL A 81 4.06 -2.00 13.53
CA VAL A 81 3.43 -3.29 13.82
C VAL A 81 3.43 -4.18 12.56
N ARG A 82 3.78 -5.46 12.73
CA ARG A 82 3.85 -6.43 11.64
C ARG A 82 3.52 -7.86 12.07
N PHE A 83 2.87 -8.60 11.20
CA PHE A 83 2.60 -10.03 11.38
C PHE A 83 3.87 -10.87 11.33
N LYS A 84 3.77 -12.02 12.01
CA LYS A 84 4.61 -13.19 11.78
C LYS A 84 3.84 -14.16 10.89
N PHE A 85 4.55 -14.75 9.92
CA PHE A 85 3.99 -15.70 8.96
C PHE A 85 4.70 -17.05 9.05
N ASP A 86 3.92 -18.12 8.99
CA ASP A 86 4.42 -19.49 8.84
C ASP A 86 3.70 -20.15 7.66
N TYR A 87 4.38 -20.14 6.51
CA TYR A 87 3.91 -20.71 5.24
C TYR A 87 3.91 -22.25 5.23
N ALA A 88 4.32 -22.90 6.31
CA ALA A 88 4.23 -24.34 6.50
C ALA A 88 3.04 -24.74 7.40
N GLY A 89 2.13 -23.81 7.70
CA GLY A 89 0.85 -24.10 8.38
C GLY A 89 1.01 -24.54 9.85
N GLY A 90 2.10 -24.12 10.50
CA GLY A 90 2.38 -24.37 11.92
C GLY A 90 3.69 -25.14 12.20
N TRP A 91 4.43 -25.58 11.18
CA TRP A 91 5.76 -26.14 11.40
C TRP A 91 6.75 -25.08 11.88
N GLY A 92 6.78 -23.90 11.29
CA GLY A 92 7.69 -22.82 11.68
C GLY A 92 7.47 -22.36 13.12
N LYS A 93 6.20 -22.17 13.54
CA LYS A 93 5.87 -21.72 14.90
C LYS A 93 5.89 -22.85 15.93
N TYR A 94 5.22 -23.96 15.63
CA TYR A 94 4.92 -25.01 16.61
C TYR A 94 5.76 -26.28 16.43
N ARG A 95 6.60 -26.37 15.40
CA ARG A 95 7.33 -27.59 15.00
C ARG A 95 6.38 -28.78 14.81
N LYS A 96 5.18 -28.51 14.28
CA LYS A 96 4.12 -29.50 14.04
C LYS A 96 3.61 -29.41 12.60
N ALA A 97 4.05 -30.32 11.72
CA ALA A 97 3.73 -30.30 10.29
C ALA A 97 2.23 -30.42 9.97
N ARG A 98 1.45 -30.99 10.89
CA ARG A 98 0.00 -31.17 10.75
C ARG A 98 -0.82 -30.22 11.64
N TYR A 99 -0.23 -29.14 12.15
CA TYR A 99 -0.93 -28.18 13.03
C TYR A 99 -2.21 -27.64 12.37
N TRP A 100 -2.13 -27.22 11.11
CA TRP A 100 -3.27 -26.72 10.33
C TRP A 100 -4.49 -27.66 10.31
N LYS A 101 -4.29 -28.98 10.35
CA LYS A 101 -5.40 -29.97 10.34
C LYS A 101 -6.26 -29.89 11.59
N ARG A 102 -5.65 -29.51 12.72
CA ARG A 102 -6.31 -29.39 14.02
C ARG A 102 -6.71 -27.95 14.34
N PHE A 103 -6.49 -27.03 13.40
CA PHE A 103 -6.81 -25.62 13.57
C PHE A 103 -8.33 -25.43 13.59
N ARG A 104 -8.87 -25.11 14.77
CA ARG A 104 -10.31 -24.89 14.96
C ARG A 104 -10.63 -23.43 14.69
N ASN A 105 -11.59 -23.20 13.80
CA ASN A 105 -12.18 -21.89 13.62
C ASN A 105 -13.08 -21.56 14.81
N ARG A 106 -12.89 -20.39 15.40
CA ARG A 106 -13.69 -19.83 16.49
C ARG A 106 -14.31 -18.49 16.09
N CYS A 107 -14.14 -18.07 14.83
CA CYS A 107 -14.71 -16.83 14.35
C CYS A 107 -16.23 -16.85 14.33
N ALA A 108 -16.83 -15.76 14.76
CA ALA A 108 -18.21 -15.39 14.43
C ALA A 108 -18.26 -14.66 13.08
N ALA A 109 -19.47 -14.48 12.54
CA ALA A 109 -19.66 -13.65 11.36
C ALA A 109 -19.09 -12.23 11.58
N TYR A 110 -18.52 -11.66 10.53
CA TYR A 110 -18.07 -10.28 10.56
C TYR A 110 -19.28 -9.34 10.70
N ASP A 111 -19.24 -8.45 11.70
CA ASP A 111 -20.31 -7.49 12.01
C ASP A 111 -19.84 -6.03 11.94
N GLY A 112 -18.66 -5.77 11.37
CA GLY A 112 -18.09 -4.43 11.22
C GLY A 112 -18.46 -3.73 9.91
N THR A 113 -17.88 -2.55 9.70
CA THR A 113 -18.05 -1.74 8.48
C THR A 113 -17.65 -2.50 7.22
N ARG A 114 -18.34 -2.25 6.11
CA ARG A 114 -18.02 -2.86 4.81
C ARG A 114 -16.57 -2.58 4.41
N LEU A 115 -15.84 -3.64 4.06
CA LEU A 115 -14.46 -3.55 3.62
C LEU A 115 -14.38 -3.61 2.09
N ALA A 116 -13.52 -2.78 1.51
CA ALA A 116 -13.19 -2.85 0.10
C ALA A 116 -12.49 -4.18 -0.24
N LEU A 117 -12.59 -4.66 -1.48
CA LEU A 117 -11.77 -5.78 -1.97
C LEU A 117 -11.84 -7.06 -1.10
N LEU A 118 -12.96 -7.25 -0.40
CA LEU A 118 -13.12 -8.29 0.62
C LEU A 118 -13.12 -9.69 0.00
N VAL A 119 -12.31 -10.59 0.58
CA VAL A 119 -12.34 -12.03 0.29
C VAL A 119 -13.02 -12.78 1.43
N ALA A 120 -12.55 -12.53 2.65
CA ALA A 120 -13.11 -13.13 3.86
C ALA A 120 -12.81 -12.21 5.06
N ALA A 121 -13.76 -12.09 5.99
CA ALA A 121 -13.54 -11.43 7.25
C ALA A 121 -14.33 -12.13 8.36
N CYS A 122 -13.91 -11.94 9.60
CA CYS A 122 -14.64 -12.42 10.75
C CYS A 122 -14.33 -11.66 12.03
N LYS A 123 -15.22 -11.80 13.02
CA LYS A 123 -15.01 -11.35 14.39
C LYS A 123 -14.42 -12.49 15.21
N ALA A 124 -13.27 -12.26 15.82
CA ALA A 124 -12.59 -13.21 16.69
C ALA A 124 -13.24 -13.25 18.09
N PRO A 125 -13.02 -14.32 18.88
CA PRO A 125 -13.62 -14.46 20.21
C PRO A 125 -13.25 -13.39 21.22
N ASP A 126 -12.09 -12.74 21.05
CA ASP A 126 -11.60 -11.62 21.85
C ASP A 126 -12.18 -10.26 21.40
N GLY A 127 -13.12 -10.27 20.45
CA GLY A 127 -13.81 -9.08 19.94
C GLY A 127 -13.05 -8.33 18.84
N THR A 128 -11.85 -8.77 18.46
CA THR A 128 -11.10 -8.18 17.35
C THR A 128 -11.61 -8.68 16.00
N TYR A 129 -11.13 -8.07 14.93
CA TYR A 129 -11.52 -8.38 13.56
C TYR A 129 -10.33 -8.83 12.74
N TRP A 130 -10.56 -9.85 11.92
CA TRP A 130 -9.60 -10.31 10.92
C TRP A 130 -10.20 -10.18 9.54
N ALA A 131 -9.40 -9.79 8.55
CA ALA A 131 -9.80 -9.75 7.16
C ALA A 131 -8.69 -10.22 6.22
N VAL A 132 -9.12 -10.74 5.08
CA VAL A 132 -8.31 -11.00 3.89
C VAL A 132 -8.94 -10.21 2.74
N GLN A 133 -8.13 -9.40 2.08
CA GLN A 133 -8.51 -8.60 0.91
C GLN A 133 -7.63 -8.97 -0.28
N ALA A 134 -8.18 -8.93 -1.49
CA ALA A 134 -7.46 -9.26 -2.73
C ALA A 134 -7.24 -7.99 -3.56
N TRP A 135 -5.99 -7.60 -3.78
CA TRP A 135 -5.68 -6.32 -4.42
C TRP A 135 -4.56 -6.43 -5.46
N GLN A 136 -4.84 -5.92 -6.67
CA GLN A 136 -3.84 -5.72 -7.71
C GLN A 136 -3.13 -4.37 -7.54
N ARG A 137 -2.20 -4.33 -6.59
CA ARG A 137 -1.52 -3.09 -6.20
C ARG A 137 -0.50 -2.60 -7.23
N ARG A 138 0.22 -3.53 -7.87
CA ARG A 138 1.44 -3.25 -8.65
C ARG A 138 1.19 -2.85 -10.12
N LEU A 139 -0.02 -2.43 -10.48
CA LEU A 139 -0.27 -1.88 -11.81
C LEU A 139 0.70 -0.73 -12.12
N PRO A 140 1.19 -0.62 -13.37
CA PRO A 140 1.98 0.54 -13.76
C PRO A 140 1.11 1.80 -13.80
N ASN A 141 1.75 2.96 -13.66
CA ASN A 141 1.08 4.25 -13.70
C ASN A 141 0.79 4.70 -15.13
N LEU A 142 0.10 5.84 -15.27
CA LEU A 142 -0.18 6.53 -16.54
C LEU A 142 -0.94 5.70 -17.57
N GLY A 143 -1.78 4.78 -17.09
CA GLY A 143 -2.67 3.95 -17.90
C GLY A 143 -1.96 2.93 -18.80
N PHE A 144 -0.67 2.66 -18.57
CA PHE A 144 0.03 1.61 -19.29
C PHE A 144 -0.57 0.24 -18.95
N ASP A 145 -0.59 -0.66 -19.93
CA ASP A 145 -0.91 -2.05 -19.64
C ASP A 145 0.28 -2.74 -18.95
N PRO A 146 0.04 -3.75 -18.10
CA PRO A 146 1.09 -4.52 -17.46
C PRO A 146 2.07 -5.14 -18.47
N TRP A 147 3.37 -4.92 -18.29
CA TRP A 147 4.45 -5.54 -19.08
C TRP A 147 5.39 -6.42 -18.23
N LEU A 148 5.33 -6.29 -16.90
CA LEU A 148 6.07 -7.17 -15.97
C LEU A 148 5.10 -8.14 -15.30
N SER A 149 5.58 -9.37 -15.05
CA SER A 149 4.76 -10.42 -14.43
C SER A 149 4.21 -10.01 -13.06
N GLN A 150 4.94 -9.19 -12.28
CA GLN A 150 4.48 -8.75 -10.98
C GLN A 150 3.36 -7.70 -11.04
N GLN A 151 3.16 -7.04 -12.19
CA GLN A 151 2.13 -5.99 -12.35
C GLN A 151 0.72 -6.60 -12.52
N THR A 152 0.62 -7.87 -12.90
CA THR A 152 -0.64 -8.62 -12.95
C THR A 152 -0.96 -9.35 -11.64
N ASN A 153 -0.12 -9.22 -10.62
CA ASN A 153 -0.32 -9.90 -9.34
C ASN A 153 -1.48 -9.28 -8.54
N VAL A 154 -2.51 -10.09 -8.31
CA VAL A 154 -3.50 -9.90 -7.26
C VAL A 154 -2.92 -10.47 -5.95
N GLU A 155 -2.55 -9.58 -5.05
CA GLU A 155 -1.95 -9.88 -3.74
C GLU A 155 -3.05 -10.14 -2.70
N LEU A 156 -2.84 -11.09 -1.78
CA LEU A 156 -3.69 -11.22 -0.58
C LEU A 156 -3.13 -10.39 0.56
N HIS A 157 -3.91 -9.45 1.08
CA HIS A 157 -3.57 -8.60 2.22
C HIS A 157 -4.33 -9.09 3.45
N VAL A 158 -3.60 -9.39 4.53
CA VAL A 158 -4.17 -9.82 5.81
C VAL A 158 -4.22 -8.62 6.75
N SER A 159 -5.30 -8.50 7.51
CA SER A 159 -5.50 -7.43 8.49
C SER A 159 -6.01 -7.98 9.82
N HIS A 160 -5.64 -7.32 10.91
CA HIS A 160 -6.09 -7.64 12.27
C HIS A 160 -6.21 -6.37 13.09
N TRP A 161 -7.43 -6.01 13.48
CA TRP A 161 -7.69 -4.75 14.18
C TRP A 161 -8.76 -4.87 15.25
N SER A 162 -8.83 -3.84 16.08
CA SER A 162 -9.87 -3.59 17.07
C SER A 162 -10.21 -2.11 17.06
N GLY A 163 -11.46 -1.78 17.38
CA GLY A 163 -11.94 -0.40 17.34
C GLY A 163 -12.09 0.13 15.92
N GLU A 164 -11.85 1.43 15.77
CA GLU A 164 -12.10 2.19 14.54
C GLU A 164 -11.12 1.83 13.41
N LEU A 165 -11.60 1.97 12.17
CA LEU A 165 -10.78 1.85 10.98
C LEU A 165 -10.04 3.17 10.69
N PRO A 166 -8.93 3.15 9.94
CA PRO A 166 -8.34 4.37 9.44
C PRO A 166 -9.28 5.03 8.42
N GLU A 167 -9.21 6.36 8.32
CA GLU A 167 -10.06 7.15 7.46
C GLU A 167 -9.27 7.60 6.23
N LEU A 168 -9.81 7.31 5.05
CA LEU A 168 -9.31 7.81 3.79
C LEU A 168 -10.33 8.82 3.25
N ALA A 169 -9.99 10.10 3.32
CA ALA A 169 -10.75 11.15 2.66
C ALA A 169 -10.10 11.47 1.31
N ALA A 170 -10.90 11.60 0.26
CA ALA A 170 -10.45 11.99 -1.06
C ALA A 170 -11.50 12.87 -1.75
N TYR A 171 -11.03 13.86 -2.49
CA TYR A 171 -11.85 14.87 -3.15
C TYR A 171 -11.25 15.21 -4.52
N ALA A 172 -12.09 15.51 -5.49
CA ALA A 172 -11.66 16.09 -6.75
C ALA A 172 -11.67 17.62 -6.64
N HIS A 173 -10.76 18.28 -7.35
CA HIS A 173 -10.73 19.74 -7.50
C HIS A 173 -10.19 20.12 -8.89
N TRP A 174 -10.29 21.41 -9.20
CA TRP A 174 -9.49 22.02 -10.24
C TRP A 174 -8.12 22.41 -9.68
N THR A 175 -7.09 22.39 -10.52
CA THR A 175 -5.70 22.68 -10.17
C THR A 175 -5.07 23.65 -11.16
N TYR A 176 -4.05 24.38 -10.70
CA TYR A 176 -3.32 25.36 -11.49
C TYR A 176 -4.25 26.44 -12.09
N ASN A 177 -5.04 27.11 -11.25
CA ASN A 177 -6.01 28.13 -11.67
C ASN A 177 -7.04 27.63 -12.71
N ASP A 178 -7.76 26.56 -12.38
CA ASP A 178 -8.82 25.98 -13.22
C ASP A 178 -8.37 25.38 -14.57
N GLU A 179 -7.07 25.19 -14.76
CA GLU A 179 -6.54 24.62 -16.00
C GLU A 179 -6.74 23.10 -16.03
N TRP A 180 -6.44 22.42 -14.92
CA TRP A 180 -6.41 20.96 -14.82
C TRP A 180 -7.36 20.44 -13.76
N GLN A 181 -7.67 19.15 -13.80
CA GLN A 181 -8.35 18.48 -12.69
C GLN A 181 -7.32 17.75 -11.83
N GLY A 182 -7.66 17.55 -10.56
CA GLY A 182 -6.84 16.77 -9.64
C GLY A 182 -7.66 15.99 -8.63
N ILE A 183 -6.96 15.20 -7.83
CA ILE A 183 -7.46 14.57 -6.62
C ILE A 183 -6.55 14.92 -5.47
N PHE A 184 -7.13 15.19 -4.31
CA PHE A 184 -6.38 15.37 -3.07
C PHE A 184 -7.11 14.69 -1.92
N GLY A 185 -6.43 14.55 -0.80
CA GLY A 185 -7.03 13.91 0.35
C GLY A 185 -6.10 13.78 1.53
N ARG A 186 -6.56 13.04 2.53
CA ARG A 186 -5.82 12.76 3.75
C ARG A 186 -6.11 11.35 4.25
N LEU A 187 -5.07 10.68 4.71
CA LEU A 187 -5.15 9.41 5.42
C LEU A 187 -4.86 9.63 6.90
N THR A 188 -5.81 9.26 7.76
CA THR A 188 -5.67 9.35 9.21
C THR A 188 -5.99 8.02 9.88
N TYR A 189 -5.50 7.85 11.10
CA TYR A 189 -5.89 6.77 12.00
C TYR A 189 -5.96 7.32 13.43
N LEU A 190 -7.11 7.17 14.08
CA LEU A 190 -7.37 7.71 15.43
C LEU A 190 -7.06 9.22 15.52
N GLY A 191 -7.48 9.97 14.51
CA GLY A 191 -7.24 11.42 14.40
C GLY A 191 -5.78 11.83 14.13
N LYS A 192 -4.87 10.87 13.93
CA LYS A 192 -3.45 11.13 13.61
C LYS A 192 -3.16 10.92 12.14
N ALA A 193 -2.30 11.75 11.58
CA ALA A 193 -1.82 11.62 10.21
C ALA A 193 -1.06 10.29 10.02
N VAL A 194 -1.27 9.63 8.88
CA VAL A 194 -0.51 8.44 8.47
C VAL A 194 0.51 8.83 7.41
N TYR A 195 1.80 8.70 7.74
CA TYR A 195 2.89 9.06 6.84
C TYR A 195 4.17 8.28 7.14
N GLY A 196 5.11 8.27 6.18
CA GLY A 196 6.44 7.67 6.33
C GLY A 196 7.55 8.68 6.55
N PHE A 197 8.75 8.18 6.81
CA PHE A 197 9.96 8.97 7.09
C PHE A 197 10.96 8.96 5.93
N GLY A 198 10.81 8.06 4.97
CA GLY A 198 11.64 8.07 3.76
C GLY A 198 11.06 7.30 2.59
N ALA A 199 11.49 7.69 1.39
CA ALA A 199 11.16 7.02 0.14
C ALA A 199 12.36 6.91 -0.81
N THR A 200 12.28 6.00 -1.77
CA THR A 200 13.21 5.91 -2.90
C THR A 200 12.96 7.04 -3.88
N THR A 201 13.90 7.27 -4.81
CA THR A 201 13.74 8.22 -5.91
C THR A 201 12.57 7.87 -6.84
N LYS A 202 12.07 6.62 -6.77
CA LYS A 202 10.90 6.14 -7.52
C LYS A 202 9.61 6.18 -6.70
N GLY A 203 9.59 6.88 -5.57
CA GLY A 203 8.38 7.05 -4.74
C GLY A 203 7.95 5.81 -3.94
N ALA A 204 8.84 4.83 -3.75
CA ALA A 204 8.55 3.66 -2.92
C ALA A 204 8.95 3.91 -1.45
N PRO A 205 8.09 3.63 -0.45
CA PRO A 205 8.44 3.73 0.97
C PRO A 205 9.71 2.95 1.32
N LYS A 206 10.52 3.52 2.22
CA LYS A 206 11.73 2.88 2.77
C LYS A 206 11.51 2.31 4.18
N ASP A 207 10.35 2.58 4.78
CA ASP A 207 10.01 2.19 6.14
C ASP A 207 8.63 1.50 6.21
N GLY A 208 8.25 1.06 7.41
CA GLY A 208 6.98 0.38 7.65
C GLY A 208 5.76 1.31 7.74
N TYR A 209 5.93 2.62 7.75
CA TYR A 209 4.86 3.61 7.94
C TYR A 209 4.40 4.25 6.63
N GLY A 210 5.31 4.56 5.70
CA GLY A 210 4.97 5.22 4.44
C GLY A 210 3.92 4.44 3.65
N ARG A 211 3.06 5.11 2.90
CA ARG A 211 2.02 4.46 2.09
C ARG A 211 1.96 5.09 0.72
N ASN A 212 1.86 4.25 -0.31
CA ASN A 212 1.41 4.69 -1.61
C ASN A 212 -0.12 4.66 -1.66
N VAL A 213 -0.70 5.82 -1.89
CA VAL A 213 -2.09 6.03 -2.30
C VAL A 213 -2.13 5.85 -3.82
N TYR A 214 -2.96 4.92 -4.29
CA TYR A 214 -3.09 4.63 -5.70
C TYR A 214 -4.37 5.25 -6.24
N VAL A 215 -4.26 5.99 -7.34
CA VAL A 215 -5.36 6.64 -8.03
C VAL A 215 -5.61 5.88 -9.32
N ASP A 216 -6.81 5.33 -9.46
CA ASP A 216 -7.31 4.81 -10.73
C ASP A 216 -8.35 5.79 -11.31
N THR A 217 -8.37 5.95 -12.62
CA THR A 217 -9.31 6.78 -13.38
C THR A 217 -10.19 5.90 -14.26
N LEU A 218 -11.51 6.16 -14.28
CA LEU A 218 -12.50 5.39 -15.03
C LEU A 218 -12.79 6.08 -16.38
N ASN A 219 -12.74 5.31 -17.46
CA ASN A 219 -13.14 5.76 -18.81
C ASN A 219 -12.45 7.07 -19.25
N SER A 220 -11.16 7.21 -18.94
CA SER A 220 -10.37 8.36 -19.36
C SER A 220 -9.81 8.18 -20.78
N VAL A 221 -8.94 9.09 -21.21
CA VAL A 221 -8.16 8.98 -22.46
C VAL A 221 -7.31 7.70 -22.54
N TYR A 222 -7.12 6.97 -21.44
CA TYR A 222 -6.45 5.68 -21.41
C TYR A 222 -7.32 4.52 -21.91
N GLY A 223 -8.61 4.77 -22.18
CA GLY A 223 -9.57 3.79 -22.67
C GLY A 223 -10.61 3.40 -21.62
N GLN A 224 -11.46 2.45 -22.01
CA GLN A 224 -12.58 2.00 -21.18
C GLN A 224 -12.13 1.26 -19.91
N GLY A 225 -12.92 1.38 -18.86
CA GLY A 225 -12.71 0.75 -17.57
C GLY A 225 -11.73 1.50 -16.68
N TRP A 226 -11.37 0.87 -15.56
CA TRP A 226 -10.44 1.44 -14.59
C TRP A 226 -9.00 1.30 -15.07
N LYS A 227 -8.28 2.42 -15.13
CA LYS A 227 -6.85 2.48 -15.47
C LYS A 227 -6.08 3.15 -14.33
N ARG A 228 -4.91 2.61 -13.98
CA ARG A 228 -4.03 3.18 -12.95
C ARG A 228 -3.42 4.47 -13.46
N GLU A 229 -3.73 5.59 -12.82
CA GLU A 229 -3.12 6.89 -13.10
C GLU A 229 -1.80 7.01 -12.33
N ALA A 230 -1.85 6.88 -11.01
CA ALA A 230 -0.71 7.22 -10.16
C ALA A 230 -0.60 6.37 -8.89
N GLY A 231 0.60 6.41 -8.30
CA GLY A 231 0.90 5.89 -6.97
C GLY A 231 1.74 6.92 -6.21
N ILE A 232 1.16 7.51 -5.18
CA ILE A 232 1.61 8.78 -4.57
C ILE A 232 1.83 8.57 -3.08
N LEU A 233 2.87 9.16 -2.52
CA LEU A 233 3.12 9.03 -1.08
C LEU A 233 2.24 9.99 -0.29
N THR A 234 1.77 9.53 0.86
CA THR A 234 1.28 10.43 1.91
C THR A 234 2.42 11.32 2.40
N HIS A 235 2.15 12.61 2.58
CA HIS A 235 3.13 13.62 2.97
C HIS A 235 3.48 13.56 4.47
N LYS A 236 4.76 13.75 4.79
CA LYS A 236 5.30 13.69 6.15
C LYS A 236 4.65 14.79 7.02
N GLY A 237 4.14 14.41 8.18
CA GLY A 237 3.53 15.32 9.15
C GLY A 237 2.02 15.50 9.00
N THR A 238 1.50 15.49 7.77
CA THR A 238 0.09 15.81 7.48
C THR A 238 -0.74 14.60 7.06
N GLY A 239 -0.10 13.56 6.49
CA GLY A 239 -0.80 12.38 5.96
C GLY A 239 -1.65 12.67 4.73
N THR A 240 -1.48 13.86 4.15
CA THR A 240 -2.15 14.34 2.95
C THR A 240 -1.51 13.78 1.69
N PHE A 241 -2.23 13.85 0.57
CA PHE A 241 -1.72 13.51 -0.76
C PHE A 241 -2.46 14.36 -1.79
N CYS A 242 -1.83 14.61 -2.93
CA CYS A 242 -2.42 15.26 -4.09
C CYS A 242 -1.91 14.64 -5.39
N HIS A 243 -2.70 14.79 -6.44
CA HIS A 243 -2.42 14.40 -7.81
C HIS A 243 -3.12 15.36 -8.76
N SER A 244 -2.39 15.92 -9.71
CA SER A 244 -2.99 16.63 -10.83
C SER A 244 -2.94 15.80 -12.10
N PHE A 245 -4.05 15.72 -12.82
CA PHE A 245 -4.14 15.09 -14.14
C PHE A 245 -3.57 16.03 -15.21
N VAL A 246 -2.25 16.22 -15.19
CA VAL A 246 -1.48 17.03 -16.15
C VAL A 246 -0.77 16.13 -17.17
N PRO A 247 -0.28 16.68 -18.30
CA PRO A 247 0.58 15.91 -19.19
C PRO A 247 1.83 15.43 -18.43
N GLN A 248 2.13 14.13 -18.50
CA GLN A 248 3.21 13.53 -17.72
C GLN A 248 4.17 12.73 -18.60
N HIS A 249 5.47 12.95 -18.42
CA HIS A 249 6.48 12.10 -19.01
C HIS A 249 6.51 10.75 -18.28
N PRO A 250 6.44 9.61 -19.01
CA PRO A 250 6.61 8.30 -18.41
C PRO A 250 7.93 8.18 -17.66
N PHE A 251 7.91 7.41 -16.55
CA PHE A 251 9.14 7.16 -15.81
C PHE A 251 10.15 6.37 -16.67
N PRO A 252 11.47 6.52 -16.41
CA PRO A 252 12.48 5.70 -17.06
C PRO A 252 12.20 4.19 -16.91
N GLY A 253 12.26 3.47 -18.03
CA GLY A 253 12.00 2.03 -18.09
C GLY A 253 10.54 1.64 -18.38
N TYR A 254 9.66 2.62 -18.65
CA TYR A 254 8.32 2.35 -19.17
C TYR A 254 8.36 1.95 -20.66
N PRO A 255 7.39 1.17 -21.15
CA PRO A 255 7.37 0.67 -22.54
C PRO A 255 7.35 1.76 -23.62
N SER A 256 6.89 2.96 -23.27
CA SER A 256 6.97 4.16 -24.11
C SER A 256 7.43 5.35 -23.27
N GLN A 257 8.14 6.27 -23.91
CA GLN A 257 8.54 7.57 -23.34
C GLN A 257 7.76 8.74 -23.95
N GLN A 258 6.77 8.45 -24.79
CA GLN A 258 5.86 9.47 -25.32
C GLN A 258 5.12 10.15 -24.17
N LEU A 259 5.03 11.49 -24.24
CA LEU A 259 4.26 12.29 -23.29
C LEU A 259 2.84 11.74 -23.18
N ARG A 260 2.42 11.42 -21.96
CA ARG A 260 1.07 10.93 -21.68
C ARG A 260 0.15 12.12 -21.51
N PRO A 261 -1.02 12.14 -22.16
CA PRO A 261 -1.96 13.23 -22.00
C PRO A 261 -2.55 13.23 -20.58
N PRO A 262 -3.08 14.38 -20.14
CA PRO A 262 -4.03 14.50 -19.03
C PRO A 262 -5.10 13.41 -19.10
N ALA A 263 -5.36 12.74 -17.99
CA ALA A 263 -6.32 11.62 -17.94
C ALA A 263 -7.41 11.75 -16.87
N PRO A 264 -8.09 12.91 -16.75
CA PRO A 264 -9.33 12.95 -15.98
C PRO A 264 -10.33 11.95 -16.56
N GLY A 265 -11.16 11.40 -15.70
CA GLY A 265 -12.13 10.37 -16.06
C GLY A 265 -13.48 10.68 -15.45
N GLU A 266 -14.46 9.84 -15.72
CA GLU A 266 -15.83 9.99 -15.19
C GLU A 266 -15.85 9.87 -13.66
N ARG A 267 -14.95 9.03 -13.13
CA ARG A 267 -14.81 8.73 -11.70
C ARG A 267 -13.37 8.36 -11.38
N TYR A 268 -13.04 8.52 -10.11
CA TYR A 268 -11.75 8.14 -9.55
C TYR A 268 -11.94 7.11 -8.44
N ARG A 269 -10.96 6.22 -8.31
CA ARG A 269 -10.90 5.24 -7.24
C ARG A 269 -9.55 5.36 -6.55
N VAL A 270 -9.59 5.69 -5.27
CA VAL A 270 -8.40 5.90 -4.45
C VAL A 270 -8.24 4.70 -3.52
N THR A 271 -7.15 3.97 -3.64
CA THR A 271 -6.88 2.74 -2.87
C THR A 271 -5.57 2.84 -2.12
N VAL A 272 -5.54 2.47 -0.84
CA VAL A 272 -4.33 2.52 -0.01
C VAL A 272 -4.29 1.35 0.97
N SER A 273 -3.10 0.81 1.23
CA SER A 273 -2.92 -0.10 2.37
C SER A 273 -3.09 0.67 3.68
N GLY A 274 -3.87 0.15 4.62
CA GLY A 274 -3.94 0.71 5.96
C GLY A 274 -2.57 0.78 6.66
N PRO A 275 -2.41 1.65 7.66
CA PRO A 275 -1.21 1.69 8.50
C PRO A 275 -1.04 0.36 9.26
N GLY A 276 0.18 -0.03 9.60
CA GLY A 276 0.46 -1.28 10.32
C GLY A 276 -0.20 -2.51 9.70
N VAL A 277 -1.08 -3.16 10.45
CA VAL A 277 -1.88 -4.31 10.00
C VAL A 277 -3.38 -3.99 9.84
N MET A 278 -3.70 -2.73 9.57
CA MET A 278 -5.07 -2.28 9.29
C MET A 278 -5.51 -2.63 7.86
N PRO A 279 -6.83 -2.76 7.61
CA PRO A 279 -7.39 -3.05 6.28
C PRO A 279 -6.93 -2.14 5.14
N VAL A 280 -6.94 -2.68 3.93
CA VAL A 280 -6.88 -1.88 2.69
C VAL A 280 -8.15 -1.04 2.62
N LEU A 281 -7.98 0.25 2.35
CA LEU A 281 -9.07 1.21 2.22
C LEU A 281 -9.26 1.57 0.75
N GLN A 282 -10.50 1.85 0.38
CA GLN A 282 -10.85 2.35 -0.94
C GLN A 282 -12.02 3.30 -0.85
N VAL A 283 -11.90 4.42 -1.54
CA VAL A 283 -12.99 5.37 -1.76
C VAL A 283 -13.12 5.67 -3.24
N GLU A 284 -14.32 6.06 -3.65
CA GLU A 284 -14.61 6.48 -5.02
C GLU A 284 -15.08 7.93 -4.99
N VAL A 285 -14.58 8.71 -5.93
CA VAL A 285 -14.84 10.15 -6.05
C VAL A 285 -15.37 10.40 -7.46
N PRO A 286 -16.42 11.20 -7.65
CA PRO A 286 -16.85 11.61 -8.98
C PRO A 286 -15.75 12.42 -9.69
N GLY A 287 -15.65 12.27 -11.01
CA GLY A 287 -14.89 13.18 -11.85
C GLY A 287 -15.58 14.54 -11.93
N LEU A 288 -14.83 15.58 -12.30
CA LEU A 288 -15.40 16.91 -12.47
C LEU A 288 -15.82 17.13 -13.92
N THR A 289 -16.88 17.90 -14.08
CA THR A 289 -17.41 18.41 -15.33
C THR A 289 -17.17 19.91 -15.44
N ALA A 290 -17.32 20.49 -16.63
CA ALA A 290 -17.21 21.94 -16.81
C ALA A 290 -18.19 22.73 -15.92
N ALA A 291 -19.34 22.16 -15.58
CA ALA A 291 -20.32 22.78 -14.70
C ALA A 291 -19.81 22.91 -13.25
N ASP A 292 -18.86 22.08 -12.83
CA ASP A 292 -18.33 22.12 -11.47
C ASP A 292 -17.36 23.28 -11.24
N ARG A 293 -16.88 23.95 -12.31
CA ARG A 293 -16.05 25.16 -12.19
C ARG A 293 -16.75 26.31 -11.48
N SER A 294 -18.08 26.39 -11.55
CA SER A 294 -18.82 27.43 -10.83
C SER A 294 -18.84 27.23 -9.31
N HIS A 295 -18.47 26.04 -8.82
CA HIS A 295 -18.37 25.69 -7.41
C HIS A 295 -16.91 25.73 -6.90
N ASP A 296 -16.00 26.35 -7.66
CA ASP A 296 -14.57 26.30 -7.32
C ASP A 296 -14.25 26.85 -5.92
N ASN A 297 -14.96 27.89 -5.46
CA ASN A 297 -14.78 28.43 -4.11
C ASN A 297 -15.00 27.38 -3.00
N ASP A 298 -15.97 26.48 -3.16
CA ASP A 298 -16.26 25.42 -2.18
C ASP A 298 -15.19 24.31 -2.22
N LEU A 299 -14.71 24.00 -3.42
CA LEU A 299 -13.62 23.03 -3.64
C LEU A 299 -12.30 23.57 -3.09
N SER A 300 -11.98 24.83 -3.35
CA SER A 300 -10.84 25.57 -2.80
C SER A 300 -10.87 25.63 -1.27
N THR A 301 -12.04 25.92 -0.67
CA THR A 301 -12.20 25.91 0.79
C THR A 301 -11.99 24.51 1.37
N THR A 302 -12.48 23.47 0.68
CA THR A 302 -12.26 22.08 1.09
C THR A 302 -10.78 21.70 0.96
N PHE A 303 -10.11 22.12 -0.10
CA PHE A 303 -8.68 21.95 -0.30
C PHE A 303 -7.90 22.56 0.85
N ASP A 304 -8.13 23.83 1.19
CA ASP A 304 -7.43 24.50 2.30
C ASP A 304 -7.57 23.77 3.61
N ARG A 305 -8.79 23.34 3.95
CA ARG A 305 -9.05 22.63 5.19
C ARG A 305 -8.35 21.27 5.25
N VAL A 306 -8.39 20.49 4.16
CA VAL A 306 -7.82 19.15 4.11
C VAL A 306 -6.30 19.19 3.94
N MET A 307 -5.78 20.20 3.26
CA MET A 307 -4.35 20.38 3.00
C MET A 307 -3.67 21.30 4.02
N ALA A 308 -4.40 21.80 5.02
CA ALA A 308 -3.86 22.65 6.07
C ALA A 308 -2.55 22.08 6.65
N GLY A 309 -1.47 22.88 6.56
CA GLY A 309 -0.13 22.53 7.01
C GLY A 309 0.74 21.78 5.98
N ASP A 310 0.21 21.48 4.80
CA ASP A 310 0.94 20.84 3.70
C ASP A 310 1.37 21.87 2.64
N HIS A 311 2.69 22.00 2.45
CA HIS A 311 3.26 22.88 1.44
C HIS A 311 3.63 22.16 0.14
N ALA A 312 3.66 20.83 0.13
CA ALA A 312 4.08 20.06 -1.03
C ALA A 312 3.03 20.09 -2.16
N CYS A 313 1.76 20.23 -1.80
CA CYS A 313 0.66 20.38 -2.76
C CYS A 313 0.27 21.85 -3.04
N ALA A 314 1.00 22.83 -2.50
CA ALA A 314 0.59 24.23 -2.58
C ALA A 314 0.48 24.76 -4.02
N ALA A 315 1.29 24.21 -4.94
CA ALA A 315 1.24 24.56 -6.36
C ALA A 315 0.04 23.95 -7.11
N GLU A 316 -0.64 22.96 -6.52
CA GLU A 316 -1.82 22.32 -7.11
C GLU A 316 -3.14 22.98 -6.68
N ARG A 317 -3.06 24.05 -5.88
CA ARG A 317 -4.17 24.98 -5.70
C ARG A 317 -4.43 25.72 -7.02
#